data_AF-A0A2K3L750-F1
#
_entry.id   AF-A0A2K3L750-F1
#
_cell.length_a   1.000
_cell.length_b   1.000
_cell.length_c   1.000
_cell.angle_alpha   90.00
_cell.angle_beta   90.00
_cell.angle_gamma   90.00
#
_symmetry.space_group_name_H-M   'P 1'
#
loop_
_entity.id
_entity.type
_entity.pdbx_description
1 polymer ?
#
loop_
_entity_poly.entity_id
_entity_poly.type
_entity_poly.pdbx_seq_one_letter_code
_entity_poly.pdbx_strand_id
1 'polypeptide(L)'
;AQSSYRWQWRLDPDAGYTVWGAYQFLTTIDLVTMHDSEHLIWHPQVPLKVSILAWRLLRDRLPTKSNLVTRGILSPAAHFCVSGCREAETAHHLVISCSTFGSLWDLVCTWIGVTPTGSTSIRDHFVQFTSLAGGTRARRSFMQLVWLAIVWVVGT
;
A
#
# COMPACT_ATOMS: atom_id res chain seq x y z
N ALA A 1 -18.53 34.85 33.49
CA ALA A 1 -17.84 34.65 32.19
C ALA A 1 -18.64 33.64 31.40
N GLN A 2 -19.24 34.05 30.27
CA GLN A 2 -20.10 33.19 29.46
C GLN A 2 -19.24 32.57 28.35
N SER A 3 -18.99 31.27 28.42
CA SER A 3 -18.25 30.53 27.40
C SER A 3 -19.09 30.45 26.12
N SER A 4 -18.64 31.12 25.07
CA SER A 4 -19.26 31.07 23.75
C SER A 4 -18.95 29.73 23.09
N TYR A 5 -19.97 28.90 22.86
CA TYR A 5 -19.84 27.66 22.11
C TYR A 5 -19.84 28.00 20.60
N ARG A 6 -18.67 27.94 19.97
CA ARG A 6 -18.50 28.18 18.54
C ARG A 6 -18.29 26.85 17.82
N TRP A 7 -19.16 26.55 16.86
CA TRP A 7 -18.94 25.44 15.93
C TRP A 7 -17.70 25.73 15.09
N GLN A 8 -16.71 24.84 15.16
CA GLN A 8 -15.47 24.93 14.40
C GLN A 8 -15.40 23.79 13.39
N TRP A 9 -14.95 24.12 12.19
CA TRP A 9 -14.72 23.13 11.16
C TRP A 9 -13.45 22.36 11.48
N ARG A 10 -13.55 21.03 11.62
CA ARG A 10 -12.44 20.21 12.12
C ARG A 10 -11.27 20.11 11.14
N LEU A 11 -11.53 20.27 9.84
CA LEU A 11 -10.48 20.14 8.81
C LEU A 11 -9.65 21.41 8.67
N ASP A 12 -10.21 22.56 9.04
CA ASP A 12 -9.52 23.85 9.02
C ASP A 12 -10.08 24.73 10.16
N PRO A 13 -9.45 24.67 11.36
CA PRO A 13 -9.91 25.39 12.53
C PRO A 13 -9.76 26.92 12.40
N ASP A 14 -8.82 27.37 11.58
CA ASP A 14 -8.42 28.76 11.43
C ASP A 14 -9.26 29.47 10.37
N ALA A 15 -9.42 28.86 9.19
CA ALA A 15 -10.19 29.43 8.08
C ALA A 15 -11.69 29.05 8.12
N GLY A 16 -12.06 27.98 8.83
CA GLY A 16 -13.44 27.51 8.93
C GLY A 16 -13.90 26.68 7.73
N TYR A 17 -15.22 26.48 7.61
CA TYR A 17 -15.79 25.69 6.51
C TYR A 17 -15.70 26.45 5.19
N THR A 18 -15.10 25.83 4.17
CA THR A 18 -15.17 26.31 2.79
C THR A 18 -15.71 25.21 1.89
N VAL A 19 -16.58 25.57 0.94
CA VAL A 19 -17.12 24.63 -0.06
C VAL A 19 -15.99 24.00 -0.86
N TRP A 20 -14.97 24.78 -1.20
CA TRP A 20 -13.77 24.29 -1.89
C TRP A 20 -12.99 23.27 -1.06
N GLY A 21 -12.70 23.56 0.22
CA GLY A 21 -11.98 22.64 1.10
C GLY A 21 -12.78 21.37 1.40
N ALA A 22 -14.10 21.49 1.59
CA ALA A 22 -14.99 20.34 1.77
C ALA A 22 -15.10 19.50 0.49
N TYR A 23 -15.27 20.13 -0.68
CA TYR A 23 -15.31 19.43 -1.95
C TYR A 23 -13.97 18.74 -2.26
N GLN A 24 -12.84 19.40 -2.00
CA GLN A 24 -11.51 18.81 -2.16
C GLN A 24 -11.30 17.64 -1.19
N PHE A 25 -11.73 17.76 0.06
CA PHE A 25 -11.66 16.66 1.03
C PHE A 25 -12.52 15.47 0.60
N LEU A 26 -13.78 15.71 0.25
CA LEU A 26 -14.72 14.68 -0.18
C LEU A 26 -14.25 13.98 -1.46
N THR A 27 -13.85 14.73 -2.50
CA THR A 27 -13.33 14.14 -3.74
C THR A 27 -11.99 13.43 -3.54
N THR A 28 -11.20 13.80 -2.53
CA THR A 28 -9.98 13.06 -2.19
C THR A 28 -10.26 11.73 -1.50
N ILE A 29 -11.41 11.60 -0.82
CA ILE A 29 -11.92 10.36 -0.22
C ILE A 29 -12.66 9.51 -1.26
N ASP A 30 -13.41 10.13 -2.16
CA ASP A 30 -14.22 9.42 -3.17
C ASP A 30 -13.38 8.84 -4.32
N LEU A 31 -12.13 9.30 -4.49
CA LEU A 31 -11.11 8.62 -5.32
C LEU A 31 -10.38 7.47 -4.58
N VAL A 32 -10.95 6.97 -3.47
CA VAL A 32 -10.36 5.89 -2.65
C VAL A 32 -11.31 4.69 -2.57
N THR A 33 -12.53 4.79 -3.08
CA THR A 33 -13.57 3.75 -3.00
C THR A 33 -13.26 2.57 -3.92
N MET A 34 -12.46 1.63 -3.38
CA MET A 34 -12.30 0.19 -3.70
C MET A 34 -12.00 -0.26 -5.15
N HIS A 35 -12.26 0.54 -6.18
CA HIS A 35 -11.92 0.24 -7.58
C HIS A 35 -10.55 0.81 -8.00
N ASP A 36 -9.99 1.73 -7.19
CA ASP A 36 -8.81 2.53 -7.54
C ASP A 36 -7.46 1.85 -7.33
N SER A 37 -7.37 0.74 -6.58
CA SER A 37 -6.06 0.11 -6.32
C SER A 37 -5.31 -0.26 -7.60
N GLU A 38 -6.04 -0.68 -8.65
CA GLU A 38 -5.47 -1.02 -9.96
C GLU A 38 -5.09 0.23 -10.79
N HIS A 39 -5.77 1.35 -10.61
CA HIS A 39 -5.44 2.62 -11.27
C HIS A 39 -4.27 3.34 -10.61
N LEU A 40 -4.17 3.28 -9.29
CA LEU A 40 -3.14 3.94 -8.49
C LEU A 40 -1.74 3.34 -8.65
N ILE A 41 -1.61 2.13 -9.20
CA ILE A 41 -0.32 1.51 -9.55
C ILE A 41 0.36 2.23 -10.72
N TRP A 42 -0.43 2.86 -11.60
CA TRP A 42 0.07 3.53 -12.78
C TRP A 42 0.53 4.95 -12.43
N HIS A 43 1.72 5.03 -11.84
CA HIS A 43 2.31 6.31 -11.43
C HIS A 43 3.26 6.84 -12.52
N PRO A 44 3.12 8.11 -12.97
CA PRO A 44 3.88 8.63 -14.12
C PRO A 44 5.39 8.72 -13.87
N GLN A 45 5.82 8.79 -12.61
CA GLN A 45 7.23 8.84 -12.22
C GLN A 45 7.86 7.45 -12.06
N VAL A 46 7.09 6.38 -12.27
CA VAL A 46 7.55 5.00 -12.07
C VAL A 46 7.75 4.32 -13.43
N PRO A 47 8.88 3.65 -13.65
CA PRO A 47 9.08 2.88 -14.88
C PRO A 47 7.99 1.82 -15.05
N LEU A 48 7.50 1.65 -16.29
CA LEU A 48 6.38 0.75 -16.59
C LEU A 48 6.59 -0.69 -16.07
N LYS A 49 7.84 -1.18 -16.08
CA LYS A 49 8.19 -2.51 -15.55
C LYS A 49 7.83 -2.69 -14.07
N VAL A 50 7.97 -1.64 -13.27
CA VAL A 50 7.65 -1.65 -11.83
C VAL A 50 6.14 -1.69 -11.64
N SER A 51 5.40 -0.84 -12.38
CA SER A 51 3.93 -0.87 -12.35
C SER A 51 3.36 -2.20 -12.82
N ILE A 52 3.95 -2.82 -13.86
CA ILE A 52 3.55 -4.16 -14.33
C ILE A 52 3.81 -5.21 -13.25
N LEU A 53 4.95 -5.15 -12.54
CA LEU A 53 5.25 -6.05 -11.43
C LEU A 53 4.20 -5.93 -10.32
N ALA A 54 3.91 -4.71 -9.88
CA ALA A 54 2.88 -4.43 -8.87
C ALA A 54 1.48 -4.88 -9.31
N TRP A 55 1.11 -4.63 -10.57
CA TRP A 55 -0.16 -5.09 -11.13
C TRP A 55 -0.27 -6.62 -11.14
N ARG A 56 0.82 -7.33 -11.50
CA ARG A 56 0.87 -8.79 -11.40
C ARG A 56 0.77 -9.28 -9.96
N LEU A 57 1.41 -8.58 -9.01
CA LEU A 57 1.33 -8.87 -7.59
C LEU A 57 -0.10 -8.77 -7.05
N LEU A 58 -0.82 -7.67 -7.33
CA LEU A 58 -2.20 -7.46 -6.85
C LEU A 58 -3.22 -8.44 -7.43
N ARG A 59 -2.87 -9.16 -8.50
CA ARG A 59 -3.71 -10.19 -9.14
C ARG A 59 -3.23 -11.61 -8.85
N ASP A 60 -2.23 -11.76 -7.98
CA ASP A 60 -1.58 -13.03 -7.66
C ASP A 60 -1.10 -13.79 -8.92
N ARG A 61 -0.52 -13.04 -9.87
CA ARG A 61 0.01 -13.56 -11.14
C ARG A 61 1.52 -13.60 -11.19
N LEU A 62 2.19 -13.35 -10.07
CA LEU A 62 3.65 -13.52 -9.96
C LEU A 62 4.02 -15.01 -10.00
N PRO A 63 5.21 -15.34 -10.53
CA PRO A 63 5.74 -16.70 -10.53
C PRO A 63 6.28 -17.08 -9.13
N THR A 64 5.47 -16.87 -8.08
CA THR A 64 5.81 -17.37 -6.74
C THR A 64 5.85 -18.90 -6.76
N LYS A 65 6.65 -19.52 -5.90
CA LYS A 65 6.73 -20.99 -5.89
C LYS A 65 5.37 -21.64 -5.64
N SER A 66 4.50 -21.03 -4.81
CA SER A 66 3.12 -21.52 -4.64
C SER A 66 2.37 -21.57 -5.99
N ASN A 67 2.42 -20.50 -6.76
CA ASN A 67 1.72 -20.39 -8.06
C ASN A 67 2.32 -21.33 -9.11
N LEU A 68 3.64 -21.55 -9.08
CA LEU A 68 4.32 -22.50 -9.95
C LEU A 68 3.97 -23.96 -9.61
N VAL A 69 3.80 -24.29 -8.32
CA VAL A 69 3.30 -25.60 -7.88
C VAL A 69 1.86 -25.81 -8.32
N THR A 70 0.98 -24.81 -8.15
CA THR A 70 -0.42 -24.89 -8.62
C THR A 70 -0.51 -25.09 -10.13
N ARG A 71 0.46 -24.59 -10.90
CA ARG A 71 0.56 -24.79 -12.36
C ARG A 71 1.24 -26.10 -12.76
N GLY A 72 1.69 -26.91 -11.81
CA GLY A 72 2.40 -28.17 -12.07
C GLY A 72 3.81 -28.00 -12.63
N ILE A 73 4.41 -26.80 -12.53
CA ILE A 73 5.77 -26.51 -13.03
C ILE A 73 6.82 -26.95 -11.99
N LEU A 74 6.52 -26.76 -10.70
CA LEU A 74 7.40 -27.15 -9.60
C LEU A 74 6.80 -28.34 -8.83
N SER A 75 7.69 -29.15 -8.24
CA SER A 75 7.30 -30.19 -7.30
C SER A 75 6.63 -29.58 -6.06
N PRO A 76 5.58 -30.20 -5.50
CA PRO A 76 4.95 -29.75 -4.26
C PRO A 76 5.91 -29.61 -3.08
N ALA A 77 7.05 -30.31 -3.10
CA ALA A 77 8.07 -30.19 -2.05
C ALA A 77 8.94 -28.90 -2.16
N ALA A 78 8.87 -28.20 -3.29
CA ALA A 78 9.71 -27.03 -3.59
C ALA A 78 8.98 -25.69 -3.42
N HIS A 79 8.01 -25.61 -2.49
CA HIS A 79 7.16 -24.43 -2.30
C HIS A 79 7.67 -23.45 -1.24
N PHE A 80 8.81 -23.70 -0.61
CA PHE A 80 9.33 -22.89 0.49
C PHE A 80 9.90 -21.54 0.05
N CYS A 81 9.68 -20.52 0.87
CA CYS A 81 10.11 -19.14 0.66
C CYS A 81 11.60 -19.00 0.37
N VAL A 82 11.94 -18.17 -0.63
CA VAL A 82 13.31 -17.85 -1.03
C VAL A 82 14.18 -17.28 0.11
N SER A 83 13.59 -16.63 1.10
CA SER A 83 14.33 -16.12 2.28
C SER A 83 14.81 -17.21 3.25
N GLY A 84 14.36 -18.46 3.06
CA GLY A 84 14.73 -19.58 3.93
C GLY A 84 13.93 -19.64 5.24
N CYS A 85 12.86 -18.85 5.39
CA CYS A 85 12.02 -18.86 6.59
C CYS A 85 11.09 -20.09 6.73
N ARG A 86 11.23 -21.09 5.85
CA ARG A 86 10.52 -22.39 5.85
C ARG A 86 8.99 -22.33 5.70
N GLU A 87 8.44 -21.15 5.42
CA GLU A 87 7.03 -20.97 5.09
C GLU A 87 6.79 -21.11 3.57
N ALA A 88 5.54 -21.34 3.19
CA ALA A 88 5.15 -21.38 1.78
C ALA A 88 5.33 -20.01 1.10
N GLU A 89 5.99 -19.99 -0.05
CA GLU A 89 6.20 -18.79 -0.86
C GLU A 89 4.92 -18.38 -1.59
N THR A 90 4.01 -17.73 -0.87
CA THR A 90 2.85 -17.05 -1.43
C THR A 90 3.17 -15.57 -1.65
N ALA A 91 2.43 -14.89 -2.54
CA ALA A 91 2.60 -13.46 -2.75
C ALA A 91 2.40 -12.66 -1.44
N HIS A 92 1.42 -13.07 -0.63
CA HIS A 92 1.15 -12.44 0.66
C HIS A 92 2.30 -12.64 1.64
N HIS A 93 2.79 -13.88 1.77
CA HIS A 93 3.92 -14.17 2.64
C HIS A 93 5.16 -13.40 2.18
N LEU A 94 5.51 -13.48 0.89
CA LEU A 94 6.70 -12.84 0.34
C LEU A 94 6.73 -11.33 0.60
N VAL A 95 5.60 -10.64 0.44
CA VAL A 95 5.57 -9.18 0.55
C VAL A 95 5.29 -8.71 1.97
N ILE A 96 4.39 -9.35 2.73
CA ILE A 96 3.90 -8.82 4.01
C ILE A 96 4.42 -9.62 5.19
N SER A 97 4.24 -10.93 5.21
CA SER A 97 4.43 -11.74 6.43
C SER A 97 5.82 -12.35 6.59
N CYS A 98 6.67 -12.28 5.57
CA CYS A 98 8.01 -12.85 5.63
C CYS A 98 8.86 -12.08 6.64
N SER A 99 9.59 -12.77 7.51
CA SER A 99 10.46 -12.13 8.49
C SER A 99 11.56 -11.27 7.88
N THR A 100 11.99 -11.59 6.66
CA THR A 100 13.07 -10.86 5.96
C THR A 100 12.53 -9.69 5.12
N PHE A 101 11.51 -9.94 4.31
CA PHE A 101 10.95 -8.91 3.42
C PHE A 101 9.89 -8.06 4.11
N GLY A 102 9.10 -8.65 5.01
CA GLY A 102 8.08 -7.96 5.80
C GLY A 102 8.67 -6.88 6.71
N SER A 103 9.86 -7.12 7.28
CA SER A 103 10.55 -6.11 8.12
C SER A 103 10.94 -4.84 7.36
N LEU A 104 11.00 -4.87 6.02
CA LEU A 104 11.24 -3.67 5.22
C LEU A 104 10.13 -2.63 5.43
N TRP A 105 8.88 -3.07 5.59
CA TRP A 105 7.75 -2.17 5.82
C TRP A 105 7.88 -1.46 7.17
N ASP A 106 8.27 -2.18 8.22
CA ASP A 106 8.50 -1.59 9.54
C ASP A 106 9.64 -0.57 9.52
N LEU A 107 10.74 -0.88 8.83
CA LEU A 107 11.89 0.01 8.69
C LEU A 107 11.49 1.30 7.96
N VAL A 108 10.74 1.18 6.86
CA VAL A 108 10.27 2.33 6.07
C VAL A 108 9.26 3.15 6.83
N CYS A 109 8.30 2.52 7.50
CA CYS A 109 7.33 3.20 8.37
C CYS A 109 8.05 4.00 9.46
N THR A 110 9.05 3.40 10.10
CA THR A 110 9.91 4.08 11.09
C THR A 110 10.65 5.28 10.49
N TRP A 111 11.22 5.13 9.29
CA TRP A 111 11.92 6.21 8.58
C TRP A 111 11.01 7.39 8.24
N ILE A 112 9.76 7.12 7.83
CA ILE A 112 8.78 8.17 7.49
C ILE A 112 8.11 8.75 8.75
N GLY A 113 8.16 8.05 9.88
CA GLY A 113 7.49 8.45 11.11
C GLY A 113 6.00 8.11 11.13
N VAL A 114 5.60 7.00 10.49
CA VAL A 114 4.23 6.48 10.51
C VAL A 114 4.17 5.11 11.19
N THR A 115 3.02 4.75 11.76
CA THR A 115 2.83 3.43 12.38
C THR A 115 2.40 2.41 11.32
N PRO A 116 3.05 1.24 11.24
CA PRO A 116 2.61 0.15 10.38
C PRO A 116 1.18 -0.28 10.73
N THR A 117 0.38 -0.63 9.73
CA THR A 117 -0.95 -1.23 9.94
C THR A 117 -0.94 -2.70 9.58
N GLY A 118 -1.67 -3.50 10.36
CA GLY A 118 -1.91 -4.90 10.04
C GLY A 118 -2.84 -5.02 8.84
N SER A 119 -2.33 -5.57 7.73
CA SER A 119 -3.12 -5.81 6.52
C SER A 119 -3.42 -7.29 6.33
N THR A 120 -4.65 -7.62 5.95
CA THR A 120 -5.12 -8.99 5.67
C THR A 120 -4.91 -9.42 4.22
N SER A 121 -4.72 -8.47 3.30
CA SER A 121 -4.44 -8.74 1.89
C SER A 121 -3.45 -7.72 1.32
N ILE A 122 -2.79 -8.04 0.20
CA ILE A 122 -1.86 -7.12 -0.46
C ILE A 122 -2.58 -5.86 -0.99
N ARG A 123 -3.84 -6.02 -1.41
CA ARG A 123 -4.66 -4.89 -1.86
C ARG A 123 -4.97 -3.95 -0.71
N ASP A 124 -5.39 -4.51 0.43
CA ASP A 124 -5.65 -3.72 1.64
C ASP A 124 -4.37 -3.06 2.13
N HIS A 125 -3.24 -3.78 2.10
CA HIS A 125 -1.93 -3.23 2.43
C HIS A 125 -1.59 -2.01 1.58
N PHE A 126 -1.78 -2.07 0.26
CA PHE A 126 -1.54 -0.93 -0.63
C PHE A 126 -2.43 0.28 -0.30
N VAL A 127 -3.73 0.06 -0.14
CA VAL A 127 -4.68 1.15 0.16
C VAL A 127 -4.38 1.78 1.51
N GLN A 128 -4.16 0.96 2.54
CA GLN A 128 -3.82 1.45 3.88
C GLN A 128 -2.50 2.22 3.85
N PHE A 129 -1.44 1.63 3.28
CA PHE A 129 -0.11 2.24 3.23
C PHE A 129 -0.12 3.59 2.52
N THR A 130 -0.80 3.69 1.37
CA THR A 130 -0.88 4.95 0.62
C THR A 130 -1.67 6.05 1.34
N SER A 131 -2.47 5.69 2.35
CA SER A 131 -3.23 6.61 3.18
C SER A 131 -2.57 6.97 4.52
N LEU A 132 -1.49 6.28 4.92
CA LEU A 132 -0.86 6.40 6.25
C LEU A 132 -0.37 7.82 6.59
N ALA A 133 0.17 8.57 5.64
CA ALA A 133 0.67 9.93 5.87
C ALA A 133 -0.39 11.04 5.75
N GLY A 134 -1.67 10.67 5.63
CA GLY A 134 -2.79 11.60 5.62
C GLY A 134 -3.40 11.83 4.23
N GLY A 135 -4.42 12.70 4.20
CA GLY A 135 -5.34 12.82 3.05
C GLY A 135 -4.90 13.74 1.91
N THR A 136 -3.67 14.27 1.87
CA THR A 136 -3.27 15.15 0.76
C THR A 136 -2.80 14.35 -0.46
N ARG A 137 -3.11 14.84 -1.67
CA ARG A 137 -2.71 14.19 -2.93
C ARG A 137 -1.19 13.99 -3.04
N ALA A 138 -0.40 14.98 -2.63
CA ALA A 138 1.05 14.91 -2.68
C ALA A 138 1.62 13.82 -1.77
N ARG A 139 1.13 13.72 -0.52
CA ARG A 139 1.57 12.66 0.41
C ARG A 139 1.13 11.27 -0.07
N ARG A 140 -0.08 11.15 -0.62
CA ARG A 140 -0.55 9.89 -1.21
C ARG A 140 0.33 9.44 -2.38
N SER A 141 0.65 10.35 -3.30
CA SER A 141 1.55 10.09 -4.43
C SER A 141 2.95 9.68 -3.96
N PHE A 142 3.50 10.37 -2.95
CA PHE A 142 4.76 9.97 -2.33
C PHE A 142 4.70 8.56 -1.73
N MET A 143 3.64 8.23 -0.98
CA MET A 143 3.49 6.90 -0.39
C MET A 143 3.29 5.81 -1.44
N GLN A 144 2.62 6.10 -2.56
CA GLN A 144 2.53 5.19 -3.71
C GLN A 144 3.90 4.87 -4.29
N LEU A 145 4.76 5.88 -4.47
CA LEU A 145 6.13 5.69 -4.94
C LEU A 145 6.92 4.79 -4.01
N VAL A 146 6.85 5.05 -2.70
CA VAL A 146 7.54 4.24 -1.68
C VAL A 146 7.08 2.79 -1.73
N TRP A 147 5.76 2.56 -1.79
CA TRP A 147 5.21 1.21 -1.86
C TRP A 147 5.67 0.46 -3.12
N LEU A 148 5.61 1.12 -4.28
CA LEU A 148 6.06 0.55 -5.56
C LEU A 148 7.56 0.25 -5.57
N ALA A 149 8.36 1.11 -4.93
CA ALA A 149 9.80 0.89 -4.79
C ALA A 149 10.11 -0.35 -3.91
N ILE A 150 9.40 -0.54 -2.80
CA ILE A 150 9.60 -1.72 -1.94
C ILE A 150 9.20 -2.99 -2.69
N VAL A 151 8.06 -2.99 -3.36
CA VAL A 151 7.62 -4.14 -4.18
C VAL A 151 8.61 -4.45 -5.30
N TRP A 152 9.21 -3.42 -5.92
CA TRP A 152 10.29 -3.62 -6.88
C TRP A 152 11.49 -4.30 -6.25
N VAL A 153 11.98 -3.81 -5.10
CA VAL A 153 13.13 -4.39 -4.39
C VAL A 153 12.88 -5.84 -3.98
N VAL A 154 11.68 -6.18 -3.53
CA VAL A 154 11.32 -7.57 -3.17
C VAL A 154 11.21 -8.48 -4.41
N GLY A 155 10.83 -7.92 -5.56
CA GLY A 155 10.65 -8.67 -6.81
C GLY A 155 11.86 -8.74 -7.72
N THR A 156 12.97 -8.05 -7.41
CA THR A 156 14.27 -8.11 -8.11
C THR A 156 15.25 -9.00 -7.39
#